data_AF-A0A819J9P6-F1
#
_entry.id   AF-A0A819J9P6-F1
#
_cell.length_a   1.000
_cell.length_b   1.000
_cell.length_c   1.000
_cell.angle_alpha   90.00
_cell.angle_beta   90.00
_cell.angle_gamma   90.00
#
_symmetry.space_group_name_H-M   'P 1'
#
loop_
_entity.id
_entity.type
_entity.pdbx_description
1 polymer ?
#
loop_
_entity_poly.entity_id
_entity_poly.type
_entity_poly.pdbx_seq_one_letter_code
_entity_poly.pdbx_strand_id
1 'polypeptide(L)'
;GVKISTPIGYISKSDQFHNNELETIYGWGDGEQDDTTNMSCQLWKNTMDIKYKLILKGFNKVNHLELVGNDYVLEEISQIIFS
;
A
#
# COMPACT_ATOMS: atom_id res chain seq x y z
N GLY A 1 -1.51 2.72 -2.77
CA GLY A 1 -2.92 3.06 -2.49
C GLY A 1 -3.30 2.63 -1.10
N VAL A 2 -4.56 2.81 -0.68
CA VAL A 2 -5.10 2.27 0.59
C VAL A 2 -6.55 1.82 0.44
N LYS A 3 -7.02 0.95 1.34
CA LYS A 3 -8.42 0.48 1.43
C LYS A 3 -8.92 -0.31 0.21
N ILE A 4 -8.03 -1.07 -0.42
CA ILE A 4 -8.37 -2.11 -1.42
C ILE A 4 -8.11 -3.48 -0.79
N SER A 5 -9.00 -4.44 -1.06
CA SER A 5 -8.84 -5.82 -0.62
C SER A 5 -7.55 -6.40 -1.21
N THR A 6 -6.60 -6.75 -0.35
CA THR A 6 -5.23 -7.14 -0.72
C THR A 6 -4.87 -8.46 -0.08
N PRO A 7 -4.30 -9.44 -0.81
CA PRO A 7 -3.79 -10.68 -0.22
C PRO A 7 -2.73 -10.40 0.85
N ILE A 8 -2.93 -10.92 2.07
CA ILE A 8 -1.96 -10.78 3.19
C ILE A 8 -1.41 -12.12 3.67
N GLY A 9 -1.94 -13.23 3.15
CA GLY A 9 -1.51 -14.57 3.52
C GLY A 9 -2.27 -15.63 2.75
N TYR A 10 -1.77 -16.86 2.81
CA TYR A 10 -2.36 -18.02 2.17
C TYR A 10 -2.42 -19.17 3.18
N ILE A 11 -3.56 -19.86 3.23
CA ILE A 11 -3.73 -21.05 4.05
C ILE A 11 -3.87 -22.26 3.12
N SER A 12 -3.06 -23.29 3.36
CA SER A 12 -3.25 -24.60 2.75
C SER A 12 -4.27 -25.39 3.54
N LYS A 13 -5.21 -26.05 2.85
CA LYS A 13 -6.19 -26.97 3.47
C LYS A 13 -5.62 -28.37 3.72
N SER A 14 -4.39 -28.63 3.29
CA SER A 14 -3.73 -29.92 3.52
C SER A 14 -2.27 -29.76 3.95
N ASP A 15 -1.77 -30.76 4.68
CA ASP A 15 -0.41 -30.79 5.25
C ASP A 15 0.69 -30.86 4.18
N GLN A 16 0.32 -31.10 2.93
CA GLN A 16 1.21 -31.12 1.78
C GLN A 16 0.78 -30.01 0.82
N PHE A 17 1.71 -29.24 0.26
CA PHE A 17 1.44 -28.27 -0.81
C PHE A 17 1.11 -28.98 -2.14
N HIS A 18 0.15 -29.90 -2.12
CA HIS A 18 -0.32 -30.59 -3.29
C HIS A 18 -1.59 -29.92 -3.81
N ASN A 19 -1.59 -29.65 -5.13
CA ASN A 19 -2.74 -29.24 -5.92
C ASN A 19 -3.19 -27.77 -5.86
N ASN A 20 -2.32 -26.81 -5.51
CA ASN A 20 -2.58 -25.37 -5.71
C ASN A 20 -3.85 -24.82 -5.04
N GLU A 21 -4.49 -25.55 -4.13
CA GLU A 21 -5.70 -25.12 -3.42
C GLU A 21 -5.31 -24.27 -2.21
N LEU A 22 -4.84 -23.05 -2.48
CA LEU A 22 -4.58 -22.05 -1.45
C LEU A 22 -5.82 -21.18 -1.25
N GLU A 23 -6.27 -21.07 0.00
CA GLU A 23 -7.24 -20.06 0.38
C GLU A 23 -6.51 -18.75 0.68
N THR A 24 -6.93 -17.66 0.05
CA THR A 24 -6.30 -16.35 0.22
C THR A 24 -6.95 -15.61 1.39
N ILE A 25 -6.13 -15.17 2.34
CA ILE A 25 -6.55 -14.24 3.39
C ILE A 25 -6.39 -12.83 2.85
N TYR A 26 -7.44 -12.02 2.94
CA TYR A 26 -7.42 -10.63 2.50
C TYR A 26 -7.37 -9.66 3.68
N GLY A 27 -6.58 -8.61 3.52
CA GLY A 27 -6.54 -7.43 4.37
C GLY A 27 -6.74 -6.15 3.54
N TRP A 28 -6.40 -5.01 4.13
CA TRP A 28 -6.40 -3.73 3.42
C TRP A 28 -5.03 -3.40 2.84
N GLY A 29 -5.02 -2.76 1.68
CA GLY A 29 -3.83 -2.37 0.94
C GLY A 29 -4.20 -1.63 -0.34
N ASP A 30 -3.41 -1.83 -1.39
CA ASP A 30 -3.66 -1.30 -2.74
C ASP A 30 -3.97 -2.37 -3.79
N GLY A 31 -4.25 -3.60 -3.38
CA GLY A 31 -4.53 -4.75 -4.24
C GLY A 31 -3.33 -5.67 -4.43
N GLU A 32 -2.10 -5.19 -4.19
CA GLU A 32 -0.88 -6.01 -4.24
C GLU A 32 -0.06 -5.89 -2.95
N GLN A 33 0.04 -4.69 -2.38
CA GLN A 33 0.78 -4.40 -1.17
C GLN A 33 -0.15 -3.95 -0.04
N ASP A 34 -0.01 -4.57 1.13
CA ASP A 34 -0.86 -4.29 2.28
C ASP A 34 -0.57 -2.93 2.94
N ASP A 35 -1.55 -2.39 3.67
CA ASP A 35 -1.48 -1.08 4.31
C ASP A 35 -0.35 -1.00 5.36
N THR A 36 -0.03 -2.11 6.03
CA THR A 36 1.06 -2.13 7.03
C THR A 36 2.40 -1.85 6.35
N THR A 37 2.65 -2.51 5.22
CA THR A 37 3.84 -2.29 4.41
C THR A 37 3.86 -0.87 3.85
N ASN A 38 2.75 -0.40 3.27
CA ASN A 38 2.61 0.98 2.76
C ASN A 38 2.90 2.04 3.84
N MET A 39 2.49 1.80 5.07
CA MET A 39 2.64 2.74 6.19
C MET A 39 4.00 2.67 6.89
N SER A 40 4.95 1.84 6.44
CA SER A 40 6.29 1.74 7.04
C SER A 40 7.05 3.07 7.04
N CYS A 41 6.75 3.96 6.09
CA CYS A 41 7.27 5.33 6.02
C CYS A 41 7.04 6.15 7.31
N GLN A 42 6.00 5.86 8.10
CA GLN A 42 5.74 6.55 9.37
C GLN A 42 6.86 6.38 10.40
N LEU A 43 7.64 5.30 10.30
CA LEU A 43 8.74 5.00 11.21
C LEU A 43 9.85 6.07 11.12
N TRP A 44 9.93 6.79 10.00
CA TRP A 44 10.92 7.85 9.80
C TRP A 44 10.61 9.12 10.58
N LYS A 45 9.39 9.28 11.09
CA LYS A 45 8.98 10.47 11.86
C LYS A 45 9.90 10.75 13.05
N ASN A 46 10.46 9.70 13.66
CA ASN A 46 11.29 9.81 14.86
C ASN A 46 12.80 9.82 14.56
N THR A 47 13.20 9.60 13.30
CA THR A 47 14.61 9.50 12.90
C THR A 47 15.04 10.60 11.94
N MET A 48 14.08 11.28 11.29
CA MET A 48 14.37 12.41 10.41
C MET A 48 14.86 13.65 11.19
N ASP A 49 15.78 14.38 10.57
CA ASP A 49 16.22 15.70 11.04
C ASP A 49 15.01 16.66 11.11
N ILE A 50 14.94 17.44 12.20
CA ILE A 50 13.83 18.37 12.49
C ILE A 50 13.59 19.41 11.40
N LYS A 51 14.58 19.68 10.55
CA LYS A 51 14.43 20.60 9.42
C LYS A 51 13.52 20.06 8.30
N TYR A 52 13.27 18.75 8.27
CA TYR A 52 12.42 18.11 7.26
C TYR A 52 11.05 17.74 7.85
N LYS A 53 10.02 17.80 6.99
CA LYS A 53 8.66 17.38 7.34
C LYS A 53 8.30 16.10 6.60
N LEU A 54 7.89 15.08 7.35
CA LEU A 54 7.27 13.88 6.79
C LEU A 54 5.77 14.13 6.56
N ILE A 55 5.31 13.93 5.32
CA ILE A 55 3.89 13.98 4.94
C ILE A 55 3.51 12.61 4.42
N LEU A 56 2.48 12.01 5.02
CA LEU A 56 1.93 10.72 4.59
C LEU A 56 0.58 10.97 3.91
N LYS A 57 0.44 10.53 2.66
CA LYS A 57 -0.79 10.66 1.88
C LYS A 57 -1.27 9.28 1.43
N GLY A 58 -2.42 8.85 1.96
CA GLY A 58 -3.10 7.65 1.50
C GLY A 58 -4.01 7.96 0.30
N PHE A 59 -3.83 7.24 -0.80
CA PHE A 59 -4.68 7.33 -1.98
C PHE A 59 -5.79 6.28 -1.90
N ASN A 60 -6.96 6.70 -1.42
CA ASN A 60 -8.11 5.83 -1.14
C ASN A 60 -8.66 5.23 -2.44
N LYS A 61 -8.84 3.89 -2.48
CA LYS A 61 -9.38 3.15 -3.62
C LYS A 61 -8.58 3.31 -4.92
N VAL A 62 -7.28 3.59 -4.83
CA VAL A 62 -6.37 3.58 -5.99
C VAL A 62 -5.56 2.28 -5.97
N ASN A 63 -5.74 1.45 -7.01
CA ASN A 63 -5.05 0.16 -7.13
C ASN A 63 -3.55 0.37 -7.40
N HIS A 64 -2.72 -0.60 -7.03
CA HIS A 64 -1.30 -0.65 -7.32
C HIS A 64 -0.97 -0.29 -8.78
N LEU A 65 -1.63 -0.95 -9.73
CA LEU A 65 -1.38 -0.77 -11.16
C LEU A 65 -1.87 0.58 -11.70
N GLU A 66 -2.87 1.18 -11.05
CA GLU A 66 -3.45 2.46 -11.45
C GLU A 66 -2.70 3.64 -10.84
N LEU A 67 -1.86 3.40 -9.83
CA LEU A 67 -1.21 4.46 -9.05
C LEU A 67 -0.38 5.39 -9.95
N VAL A 68 0.33 4.83 -10.92
CA VAL A 68 1.04 5.59 -11.95
C VAL A 68 0.05 5.93 -13.07
N GLY A 69 -0.39 7.19 -13.12
CA GLY A 69 -1.34 7.67 -14.11
C GLY A 69 -2.73 7.99 -13.56
N ASN A 70 -3.01 7.70 -12.28
CA ASN A 70 -4.23 8.16 -11.65
C ASN A 70 -4.25 9.69 -11.51
N ASP A 71 -5.28 10.34 -12.05
CA ASP A 71 -5.38 11.81 -12.08
C ASP A 71 -5.26 12.45 -10.69
N TYR A 72 -5.87 11.84 -9.66
CA TYR A 72 -5.79 12.35 -8.29
C TYR A 72 -4.37 12.23 -7.71
N VAL A 73 -3.64 11.16 -8.04
CA VAL A 73 -2.23 11.03 -7.65
C VAL A 73 -1.37 12.08 -8.37
N LEU A 74 -1.59 12.28 -9.67
CA LEU A 74 -0.85 13.25 -10.48
C LEU A 74 -1.11 14.68 -10.02
N GLU A 75 -2.34 15.01 -9.62
CA GLU A 75 -2.69 16.31 -9.06
C GLU A 75 -1.91 16.59 -7.77
N GLU A 76 -1.86 15.64 -6.83
CA GLU A 76 -1.10 15.78 -5.58
C GLU A 76 0.40 15.93 -5.83
N ILE A 77 0.96 15.20 -6.80
CA ILE A 77 2.36 15.36 -7.22
C ILE A 77 2.59 16.77 -7.78
N SER A 78 1.69 17.27 -8.63
CA SER A 78 1.77 18.61 -9.21
C SER A 78 1.75 19.69 -8.13
N GLN A 79 0.89 19.55 -7.13
CA GLN A 79 0.83 20.49 -6.00
C GLN A 79 2.15 20.52 -5.22
N ILE A 80 2.81 19.38 -5.01
CA ILE A 80 4.09 19.33 -4.28
C ILE A 80 5.25 19.94 -5.08
N ILE A 81 5.30 19.72 -6.40
CA ILE A 81 6.42 20.20 -7.23
C ILE A 81 6.34 21.70 -7.48
N PHE A 82 5.13 22.24 -7.63
CA PHE A 82 4.91 23.63 -8.04
C PHE A 82 4.37 24.54 -6.92
N SER A 83 4.29 24.06 -5.68
CA SER A 83 3.98 24.88 -4.49
C SER A 83 5.14 25.76 -4.03
#